data_AF-A0A1G8AGI3-F1
#
_entry.id   AF-A0A1G8AGI3-F1
#
_cell.length_a   1.000
_cell.length_b   1.000
_cell.length_c   1.000
_cell.angle_alpha   90.00
_cell.angle_beta   90.00
_cell.angle_gamma   90.00
#
_symmetry.space_group_name_H-M   'P 1'
#
loop_
_entity.id
_entity.type
_entity.pdbx_description
1 polymer ?
#
loop_
_entity_poly.entity_id
_entity_poly.type
_entity_poly.pdbx_seq_one_letter_code
_entity_poly.pdbx_strand_id
1 'polypeptide(L)'
;MVVLVALPGVISVRTGRRGHCEKRFGKLPQAVIIVAGVLGLGLACPSLCLAQTEPEPSINDYLPPSEPEVTRDEWRQRIEDARRRAKEVSRERREHPELYKPIPEDPDLVATERLLNDDSLQRGDIVATKKGMFVYQGRSEQPRRDHDFVPVNPKSVR
;
A
#
# COMPACT_ATOMS: atom_id res chain seq x y z
N MET A 1 -11.12 -18.37 -37.56
CA MET A 1 -10.04 -17.36 -37.66
C MET A 1 -9.53 -17.09 -36.26
N VAL A 2 -8.32 -17.54 -35.93
CA VAL A 2 -7.66 -17.26 -34.65
C VAL A 2 -6.77 -16.05 -34.89
N VAL A 3 -7.10 -14.92 -34.28
CA VAL A 3 -6.20 -13.76 -34.26
C VAL A 3 -5.44 -13.81 -32.94
N LEU A 4 -4.26 -14.42 -32.99
CA LEU A 4 -3.29 -14.41 -31.90
C LEU A 4 -2.41 -13.17 -32.10
N VAL A 5 -2.63 -12.12 -31.31
CA VAL A 5 -1.70 -10.98 -31.28
C VAL A 5 -0.78 -11.18 -30.08
N ALA A 6 0.45 -11.62 -30.36
CA ALA A 6 1.55 -11.56 -29.43
C ALA A 6 2.10 -10.14 -29.38
N LEU A 7 2.18 -9.54 -28.19
CA LEU A 7 2.94 -8.31 -27.96
C LEU A 7 4.16 -8.59 -27.08
N PRO A 8 5.33 -8.00 -27.39
CA PRO A 8 6.56 -8.20 -26.64
C PRO A 8 6.65 -7.29 -25.41
N GLY A 9 7.18 -7.86 -24.32
CA GLY A 9 8.05 -7.18 -23.35
C GLY A 9 7.49 -5.98 -22.60
N VAL A 10 7.06 -6.19 -21.35
CA VAL A 10 7.17 -5.16 -20.29
C VAL A 10 7.42 -5.86 -18.95
N ILE A 11 8.65 -5.77 -18.44
CA ILE A 11 8.91 -5.95 -17.00
C ILE A 11 8.40 -4.66 -16.33
N SER A 12 7.31 -4.75 -15.58
CA SER A 12 6.83 -3.64 -14.75
C SER A 12 7.18 -3.92 -13.30
N VAL A 13 8.25 -3.27 -12.82
CA VAL A 13 8.56 -3.16 -11.39
C VAL A 13 7.57 -2.17 -10.80
N ARG A 14 6.64 -2.66 -9.98
CA ARG A 14 5.75 -1.79 -9.18
C ARG A 14 6.55 -1.24 -7.98
N THR A 15 7.07 -0.03 -8.11
CA THR A 15 7.40 0.79 -6.93
C THR A 15 6.13 1.46 -6.43
N GLY A 16 5.70 1.09 -5.22
CA GLY A 16 4.51 1.63 -4.57
C GLY A 16 4.59 3.15 -4.39
N ARG A 17 3.49 3.81 -4.76
CA ARG A 17 3.21 5.23 -4.49
C ARG A 17 3.31 5.49 -2.99
N ARG A 18 4.34 6.21 -2.56
CA ARG A 18 4.36 6.96 -1.30
C ARG A 18 4.18 8.43 -1.64
N GLY A 19 3.06 9.00 -1.19
CA GLY A 19 2.78 10.43 -1.28
C GLY A 19 3.91 11.20 -0.60
N HIS A 20 4.56 12.04 -1.39
CA HIS A 20 5.76 12.78 -1.07
C HIS A 20 5.34 14.12 -0.43
N CYS A 21 5.58 14.28 0.88
CA CYS A 21 5.62 15.61 1.49
C CYS A 21 6.98 16.24 1.17
N GLU A 22 7.02 17.09 0.15
CA GLU A 22 8.21 17.81 -0.30
C GLU A 22 8.59 18.90 0.72
N LYS A 23 9.50 18.58 1.66
CA LYS A 23 10.25 19.60 2.40
C LYS A 23 11.50 19.94 1.58
N ARG A 24 11.48 21.11 0.94
CA ARG A 24 12.63 21.67 0.23
C ARG A 24 13.71 22.06 1.25
N PHE A 25 14.71 21.20 1.44
CA PHE A 25 15.98 21.63 2.00
C PHE A 25 16.94 21.96 0.85
N GLY A 26 17.45 23.19 0.89
CA GLY A 26 18.34 23.75 -0.12
C GLY A 26 19.61 22.91 -0.31
N LYS A 27 20.07 22.89 -1.57
CA LYS A 27 21.34 22.31 -1.99
C LYS A 27 22.48 23.01 -1.25
N LEU A 28 23.21 22.30 -0.41
CA LEU A 28 24.55 22.71 -0.01
C LEU A 28 25.55 22.19 -1.07
N PRO A 29 26.41 23.05 -1.65
CA PRO A 29 27.35 22.65 -2.66
C PRO A 29 28.44 21.76 -2.06
N GLN A 30 28.68 20.63 -2.72
CA GLN A 30 29.79 19.74 -2.49
C GLN A 30 31.08 20.47 -2.91
N ALA A 31 31.78 21.09 -1.96
CA ALA A 31 33.07 21.72 -2.19
C ALA A 31 34.20 20.72 -1.94
N VAL A 32 34.97 20.54 -3.01
CA VAL A 32 36.09 19.65 -3.24
C VAL A 32 37.38 20.19 -2.59
N ILE A 33 38.12 19.29 -1.94
CA ILE A 33 39.59 19.17 -1.77
C ILE A 33 40.40 20.40 -1.35
N ILE A 34 41.17 20.29 -0.25
CA ILE A 34 42.61 20.61 -0.25
C ILE A 34 43.37 19.52 0.54
N VAL A 35 44.20 18.76 -0.17
CA VAL A 35 45.28 17.92 0.38
C VAL A 35 46.43 18.87 0.75
N ALA A 36 46.83 18.87 2.01
CA ALA A 36 48.10 19.48 2.42
C ALA A 36 48.96 18.40 3.06
N GLY A 37 49.83 17.81 2.24
CA GLY A 37 50.93 16.99 2.73
C GLY A 37 51.94 17.86 3.44
N VAL A 38 52.36 17.45 4.63
CA VAL A 38 53.61 17.90 5.22
C VAL A 38 54.43 16.67 5.55
N LEU A 39 55.47 16.51 4.74
CA LEU A 39 56.59 15.60 4.89
C LEU A 39 57.34 15.97 6.18
N GLY A 40 57.47 15.02 7.10
CA GLY A 40 58.22 15.20 8.35
C GLY A 40 58.78 13.88 8.84
N LEU A 41 59.98 13.53 8.38
CA LEU A 41 60.78 12.42 8.88
C LEU A 41 61.35 12.82 10.26
N GLY A 42 61.05 12.07 11.32
CA GLY A 42 61.61 12.39 12.65
C GLY A 42 61.23 11.41 13.76
N LEU A 43 62.14 10.47 14.02
CA LEU A 43 62.56 9.92 15.32
C LEU A 43 61.50 9.54 16.39
N ALA A 44 61.35 8.22 16.55
CA ALA A 44 61.13 7.47 17.79
C ALA A 44 60.42 8.16 18.98
N CYS A 45 59.13 7.88 19.13
CA CYS A 45 58.43 7.84 20.41
C CYS A 45 57.62 6.53 20.46
N PRO A 46 57.70 5.69 21.50
CA PRO A 46 56.76 4.60 21.67
C PRO A 46 55.46 5.25 22.14
N SER A 47 54.61 5.67 21.20
CA SER A 47 53.22 5.98 21.52
C SER A 47 52.61 4.70 22.04
N LEU A 48 52.45 4.63 23.36
CA LEU A 48 51.64 3.64 24.05
C LEU A 48 50.31 3.56 23.29
N CYS A 49 50.10 2.44 22.59
CA CYS A 49 48.78 2.06 22.10
C CYS A 49 47.89 1.86 23.32
N LEU A 50 47.31 2.95 23.81
CA LEU A 50 46.07 2.90 24.54
C LEU A 50 45.03 2.47 23.50
N ALA A 51 44.86 1.16 23.36
CA ALA A 51 43.69 0.59 22.72
C ALA A 51 42.50 1.12 23.54
N GLN A 52 41.89 2.20 23.04
CA GLN A 52 40.62 2.69 23.55
C GLN A 52 39.65 1.52 23.41
N THR A 53 39.29 0.89 24.53
CA THR A 53 38.06 0.10 24.58
C THR A 53 36.95 1.11 24.33
N GLU A 54 36.53 1.22 23.06
CA GLU A 54 35.26 1.82 22.71
C GLU A 54 34.21 1.19 23.66
N PRO A 55 33.50 2.00 24.47
CA PRO A 55 32.44 1.45 25.29
C PRO A 55 31.44 0.79 24.33
N GLU A 56 31.16 -0.50 24.54
CA GLU A 56 30.18 -1.19 23.71
C GLU A 56 28.89 -0.37 23.70
N PRO A 57 28.30 -0.13 22.51
CA PRO A 57 27.08 0.65 22.42
C PRO A 57 26.02 0.00 23.30
N SER A 58 25.48 0.80 24.22
CA SER A 58 24.40 0.38 25.10
C SER A 58 23.18 0.10 24.25
N ILE A 59 22.32 -0.83 24.67
CA ILE A 59 21.05 -1.09 23.99
C ILE A 59 20.20 0.18 23.81
N ASN A 60 20.37 1.17 24.70
CA ASN A 60 19.71 2.47 24.62
C ASN A 60 20.20 3.34 23.44
N ASP A 61 21.41 3.12 22.93
CA ASP A 61 21.97 3.87 21.78
C ASP A 61 21.32 3.46 20.44
N TYR A 62 20.64 2.31 20.43
CA TYR A 62 19.85 1.83 19.30
C TYR A 62 18.35 2.12 19.43
N LEU A 63 17.90 2.67 20.56
CA LEU A 63 16.50 3.06 20.72
C LEU A 63 16.29 4.44 20.09
N PRO A 64 15.31 4.60 19.20
CA PRO A 64 14.91 5.93 18.76
C PRO A 64 14.48 6.75 19.98
N PRO A 65 14.76 8.07 20.03
CA PRO A 65 14.26 8.92 21.09
C PRO A 65 12.77 8.67 21.32
N SER A 66 12.39 8.38 22.56
CA SER A 66 10.99 8.10 22.91
C SER A 66 10.13 9.27 22.46
N GLU A 67 9.09 9.00 21.67
CA GLU A 67 8.13 10.03 21.30
C GLU A 67 7.56 10.67 22.58
N PRO A 68 7.36 11.99 22.62
CA PRO A 68 6.82 12.65 23.79
C PRO A 68 5.46 12.05 24.15
N GLU A 69 5.32 11.61 25.41
CA GLU A 69 4.06 11.06 25.91
C GLU A 69 2.96 12.10 25.78
N VAL A 70 1.91 11.75 25.03
CA VAL A 70 0.77 12.65 24.79
C VAL A 70 0.01 12.83 26.08
N THR A 71 -0.11 14.07 26.54
CA THR A 71 -0.88 14.36 27.74
C THR A 71 -2.37 14.11 27.49
N ARG A 72 -3.12 13.82 28.55
CA ARG A 72 -4.56 13.53 28.47
C ARG A 72 -5.35 14.66 27.78
N ASP A 73 -4.98 15.90 28.03
CA ASP A 73 -5.68 17.06 27.47
C ASP A 73 -5.35 17.29 26.00
N GLU A 74 -4.10 17.05 25.59
CA GLU A 74 -3.73 17.04 24.16
C GLU A 74 -4.46 15.92 23.40
N TRP A 75 -4.61 14.75 24.01
CA TRP A 75 -5.41 13.67 23.42
C TRP A 75 -6.86 14.11 23.24
N ARG A 76 -7.49 14.67 24.28
CA ARG A 76 -8.86 15.17 24.21
C ARG A 76 -9.03 16.22 23.12
N GLN A 77 -8.09 17.14 23.02
CA GLN A 77 -8.08 18.16 21.99
C GLN A 77 -8.01 17.53 20.59
N ARG A 78 -7.14 16.54 20.37
CA ARG A 78 -7.05 15.80 19.10
C ARG A 78 -8.35 15.09 18.73
N ILE A 79 -9.05 14.51 19.71
CA ILE A 79 -10.35 13.87 19.49
C ILE A 79 -11.40 14.90 19.08
N GLU A 80 -11.49 16.03 19.78
CA GLU A 80 -12.46 17.08 19.43
C GLU A 80 -12.15 17.72 18.07
N ASP A 81 -10.87 17.93 17.75
CA ASP A 81 -10.46 18.42 16.44
C ASP A 81 -10.75 17.41 15.32
N ALA A 82 -10.53 16.11 15.56
CA ALA A 82 -10.92 15.06 14.63
C ALA A 82 -12.43 15.03 14.41
N ARG A 83 -13.21 15.17 15.48
CA ARG A 83 -14.67 15.22 15.42
C ARG A 83 -15.17 16.45 14.66
N ARG A 84 -14.54 17.60 14.87
CA ARG A 84 -14.84 18.85 14.14
C ARG A 84 -14.62 18.67 12.65
N ARG A 85 -13.43 18.17 12.25
CA ARG A 85 -13.10 17.90 10.85
C ARG A 85 -14.06 16.89 10.21
N ALA A 86 -14.44 15.84 10.93
CA ALA A 86 -15.40 14.87 10.43
C ALA A 86 -16.78 15.50 10.16
N LYS A 87 -17.25 16.38 11.05
CA LYS A 87 -18.50 17.13 10.86
C LYS A 87 -18.43 18.08 9.67
N GLU A 88 -17.32 18.78 9.50
CA GLU A 88 -17.09 19.69 8.37
C GLU A 88 -17.13 18.94 7.03
N VAL A 89 -16.42 17.81 6.92
CA VAL A 89 -16.45 16.95 5.72
C VAL A 89 -17.85 16.42 5.46
N SER A 90 -18.58 15.99 6.50
CA SER A 90 -19.96 15.53 6.33
C SER A 90 -20.89 16.64 5.85
N ARG A 91 -20.67 17.88 6.30
CA ARG A 91 -21.47 19.04 5.86
C ARG A 91 -21.14 19.39 4.41
N GLU A 92 -19.85 19.48 4.07
CA GLU A 92 -19.40 19.73 2.70
C GLU A 92 -19.97 18.68 1.73
N ARG A 93 -19.98 17.39 2.10
CA ARG A 93 -20.59 16.32 1.28
C ARG A 93 -22.10 16.50 1.05
N ARG A 94 -22.82 17.11 1.99
CA ARG A 94 -24.26 17.40 1.87
C ARG A 94 -24.52 18.64 1.03
N GLU A 95 -23.66 19.65 1.17
CA GLU A 95 -23.75 20.93 0.44
C GLU A 95 -23.27 20.78 -1.01
N HIS A 96 -22.33 19.86 -1.26
CA HIS A 96 -21.70 19.61 -2.55
C HIS A 96 -21.73 18.13 -2.97
N PRO A 97 -22.92 17.53 -3.14
CA PRO A 97 -23.03 16.13 -3.59
C PRO A 97 -22.36 15.87 -4.95
N GLU A 98 -22.26 16.88 -5.81
CA GLU A 98 -21.62 16.83 -7.12
C GLU A 98 -20.10 16.62 -7.09
N LEU A 99 -19.44 17.10 -6.03
CA LEU A 99 -17.99 16.95 -5.83
C LEU A 99 -17.62 15.56 -5.33
N TYR A 100 -18.56 14.90 -4.65
CA TYR A 100 -18.39 13.58 -4.08
C TYR A 100 -19.18 12.54 -4.88
N LYS A 101 -18.81 12.37 -6.14
CA LYS A 101 -19.34 11.27 -6.96
C LYS A 101 -18.95 9.92 -6.34
N PRO A 102 -19.87 8.95 -6.25
CA PRO A 102 -19.51 7.57 -5.94
C PRO A 102 -18.37 7.12 -6.85
N ILE A 103 -17.43 6.34 -6.30
CA ILE A 103 -16.33 5.78 -7.07
C ILE A 103 -16.95 4.94 -8.19
N PRO A 104 -16.59 5.15 -9.46
CA PRO A 104 -17.09 4.32 -10.55
C PRO A 104 -16.81 2.86 -10.23
N GLU A 105 -17.87 2.07 -10.10
CA GLU A 105 -17.76 0.63 -9.95
C GLU A 105 -17.12 0.06 -11.21
N ASP A 106 -16.20 -0.89 -11.01
CA ASP A 106 -15.55 -1.61 -12.10
C ASP A 106 -16.64 -2.26 -13.00
N PRO A 107 -16.69 -1.97 -14.30
CA PRO A 107 -17.73 -2.51 -15.19
C PRO A 107 -17.79 -4.03 -15.15
N ASP A 108 -16.64 -4.69 -14.92
CA ASP A 108 -16.58 -6.15 -14.80
C ASP A 108 -17.27 -6.64 -13.52
N LEU A 109 -17.21 -5.87 -12.42
CA LEU A 109 -17.95 -6.19 -11.19
C LEU A 109 -19.45 -6.15 -11.42
N VAL A 110 -19.93 -5.06 -12.00
CA VAL A 110 -21.36 -4.87 -12.29
C VAL A 110 -21.87 -5.94 -13.24
N ALA A 111 -21.09 -6.27 -14.27
CA ALA A 111 -21.41 -7.36 -15.19
C ALA A 111 -21.49 -8.71 -14.47
N THR A 112 -20.52 -9.01 -13.59
CA THR A 112 -20.54 -10.26 -12.83
C THR A 112 -21.72 -10.34 -11.86
N GLU A 113 -22.08 -9.26 -11.17
CA GLU A 113 -23.22 -9.26 -10.26
C GLU A 113 -24.54 -9.46 -11.02
N ARG A 114 -24.73 -8.76 -12.14
CA ARG A 114 -25.91 -8.93 -13.00
C ARG A 114 -26.03 -10.37 -13.50
N LEU A 115 -24.92 -10.96 -13.94
CA LEU A 115 -24.90 -12.32 -14.47
C LEU A 115 -25.21 -13.37 -13.39
N LEU A 116 -24.67 -13.21 -12.18
CA LEU A 116 -24.95 -14.14 -11.07
C LEU A 116 -26.43 -14.07 -10.62
N ASN A 117 -27.03 -12.87 -10.71
CA ASN A 117 -28.42 -12.61 -10.36
C ASN A 117 -29.40 -12.76 -11.54
N ASP A 118 -28.96 -13.25 -12.71
CA ASP A 118 -29.81 -13.35 -13.90
C ASP A 118 -30.78 -14.53 -13.83
N ASP A 119 -32.06 -14.27 -13.58
CA ASP A 119 -33.12 -15.28 -13.44
C ASP A 119 -33.25 -16.26 -14.61
N SER A 120 -32.73 -15.93 -15.80
CA SER A 120 -32.79 -16.82 -16.97
C SER A 120 -31.83 -18.03 -16.88
N LEU A 121 -30.79 -17.94 -16.04
CA LEU A 121 -29.75 -18.95 -15.91
C LEU A 121 -30.34 -20.32 -15.48
N GLN A 122 -30.09 -21.33 -16.30
CA GLN A 122 -30.57 -22.69 -16.10
C GLN A 122 -29.49 -23.57 -15.47
N ARG A 123 -29.93 -24.60 -14.74
CA ARG A 123 -29.02 -25.59 -14.17
C ARG A 123 -28.17 -26.21 -15.27
N GLY A 124 -26.86 -26.14 -15.12
CA GLY A 124 -25.87 -26.62 -16.09
C GLY A 124 -25.21 -25.51 -16.91
N ASP A 125 -25.73 -24.28 -16.87
CA ASP A 125 -25.12 -23.15 -17.57
C ASP A 125 -23.75 -22.81 -17.00
N ILE A 126 -22.83 -22.40 -17.89
CA ILE A 126 -21.48 -22.00 -17.52
C ILE A 126 -21.40 -20.48 -17.46
N VAL A 127 -21.04 -19.97 -16.29
CA VAL A 127 -20.86 -18.56 -15.98
C VAL A 127 -19.38 -18.22 -15.98
N ALA A 128 -18.98 -17.29 -16.85
CA ALA A 128 -17.63 -16.74 -16.86
C ALA A 128 -17.60 -15.42 -16.08
N THR A 129 -16.82 -15.38 -15.01
CA THR A 129 -16.60 -14.16 -14.21
C THR A 129 -15.12 -13.85 -14.14
N LYS A 130 -14.76 -12.66 -13.65
CA LYS A 130 -13.35 -12.32 -13.38
C LYS A 130 -12.68 -13.23 -12.35
N LYS A 131 -13.46 -13.93 -11.50
CA LYS A 131 -12.95 -14.90 -10.53
C LYS A 131 -12.65 -16.27 -11.16
N GLY A 132 -13.17 -16.53 -12.36
CA GLY A 132 -13.06 -17.80 -13.06
C GLY A 132 -14.39 -18.25 -13.67
N MET A 133 -14.41 -19.50 -14.13
CA MET A 133 -15.59 -20.14 -14.75
C MET A 133 -16.28 -21.07 -13.75
N PHE A 134 -17.61 -20.97 -13.68
CA PHE A 134 -18.45 -21.72 -12.75
C PHE A 134 -19.63 -22.36 -13.48
N VAL A 135 -20.11 -23.50 -13.01
CA VAL A 135 -21.36 -24.13 -13.45
C VAL A 135 -22.45 -23.75 -12.45
N TYR A 136 -23.58 -23.25 -12.95
CA TYR A 136 -24.75 -23.00 -12.11
C TYR A 136 -25.50 -24.30 -11.82
N GLN A 137 -25.61 -24.65 -10.55
CA GLN A 137 -26.30 -25.84 -10.04
C GLN A 137 -27.53 -25.49 -9.19
N GLY A 138 -27.92 -24.21 -9.15
CA GLY A 138 -28.96 -23.71 -8.27
C GLY A 138 -30.36 -24.25 -8.54
N ARG A 139 -31.25 -24.00 -7.58
CA ARG A 139 -32.66 -24.43 -7.61
C ARG A 139 -33.52 -23.25 -8.04
N SER A 140 -34.45 -23.46 -8.96
CA SER A 140 -35.31 -22.39 -9.51
C SER A 140 -36.23 -21.72 -8.48
N GLU A 141 -36.51 -22.39 -7.36
CA GLU A 141 -37.47 -21.95 -6.32
C GLU A 141 -36.81 -21.25 -5.11
N GLN A 142 -35.48 -21.17 -5.05
CA GLN A 142 -34.79 -20.53 -3.93
C GLN A 142 -33.99 -19.32 -4.39
N PRO A 143 -33.86 -18.28 -3.54
CA PRO A 143 -32.93 -17.19 -3.82
C PRO A 143 -31.54 -17.75 -4.07
N ARG A 144 -30.90 -17.27 -5.15
CA ARG A 144 -29.58 -17.74 -5.55
C ARG A 144 -28.55 -17.43 -4.48
N ARG A 145 -27.65 -18.38 -4.28
CA ARG A 145 -26.57 -18.27 -3.30
C ARG A 145 -25.25 -18.62 -3.96
N ASP A 146 -24.16 -18.13 -3.39
CA ASP A 146 -22.81 -18.37 -3.91
C ASP A 146 -22.48 -19.87 -4.05
N HIS A 147 -23.08 -20.73 -3.22
CA HIS A 147 -22.89 -22.18 -3.28
C HIS A 147 -23.52 -22.84 -4.51
N ASP A 148 -24.39 -22.14 -5.23
CA ASP A 148 -24.98 -22.63 -6.48
C ASP A 148 -23.99 -22.57 -7.64
N PHE A 149 -22.85 -21.89 -7.49
CA PHE A 149 -21.84 -21.72 -8.53
C PHE A 149 -20.61 -22.58 -8.24
N VAL A 150 -20.47 -23.69 -8.96
CA VAL A 150 -19.38 -24.66 -8.75
C VAL A 150 -18.27 -24.44 -9.78
N PRO A 151 -17.00 -24.26 -9.37
CA PRO A 151 -15.89 -24.06 -10.32
C PRO A 151 -15.78 -25.21 -11.34
N VAL A 152 -15.60 -24.88 -12.62
CA VAL A 152 -15.47 -25.89 -13.71
C VAL A 152 -14.17 -26.69 -13.60
N ASN A 153 -13.12 -26.06 -13.07
CA ASN A 153 -11.86 -26.71 -12.73
C ASN A 153 -11.57 -26.40 -11.26
N PRO A 154 -12.05 -27.24 -10.31
CA PRO A 154 -11.49 -27.18 -8.99
C PRO A 154 -10.03 -27.56 -9.16
N LYS A 155 -9.11 -26.59 -9.13
CA LYS A 155 -7.69 -26.89 -9.05
C LYS A 155 -7.56 -27.93 -7.94
N SER A 156 -7.19 -29.15 -8.30
CA SER A 156 -6.95 -30.22 -7.35
C SER A 156 -5.84 -29.72 -6.44
N VAL A 157 -6.24 -29.22 -5.27
CA VAL A 157 -5.29 -28.95 -4.20
C VAL A 157 -4.85 -30.35 -3.75
N ARG A 158 -3.72 -30.79 -4.30
CA ARG A 158 -2.92 -31.89 -3.75
C ARG A 158 -1.91 -31.29 -2.80
#